data_AF-A0A0K2TWM0-F1
#
_entry.id   AF-A0A0K2TWM0-F1
#
_cell.length_a   1.000
_cell.length_b   1.000
_cell.length_c   1.000
_cell.angle_alpha   90.00
_cell.angle_beta   90.00
_cell.angle_gamma   90.00
#
_symmetry.space_group_name_H-M   'P 1'
#
loop_
_entity.id
_entity.type
_entity.pdbx_description
1 polymer ?
#
loop_
_entity_poly.entity_id
_entity_poly.type
_entity_poly.pdbx_seq_one_letter_code
_entity_poly.pdbx_strand_id
1 'polypeptide(L)'
;MYDGTSCDLNKLPRQSRIRFICYESQLKFISVQETSTCEYEVIIGFSSLCQHPYFKPKENFLPIQCHPAVHKDDPKPQALLALEDENKQWMNKNVKLDFFFGKQSGSVELVIKPVEDEFHPSQPLEKNPRPDLWKPSRREPIRPLTDPDIAERFLMGEYCLYGGSGWWRYEFCYGKSVTQYHEEKGGARVEIILGNFDIDKHLNWITTHPGKKPRKVGRKFVSHFYTDGDFCEDSGTKRHVEVKLKCKKTGSSSSVTIYLLEPATCE
;
A
#
# COMPACT_ATOMS: atom_id res chain seq x y z
N MET A 1 -19.19 -15.78 -1.40
CA MET A 1 -20.51 -15.40 -0.83
C MET A 1 -21.09 -14.34 -1.74
N TYR A 2 -22.32 -14.50 -2.23
CA TYR A 2 -22.87 -13.74 -3.36
C TYR A 2 -24.23 -13.08 -3.10
N ASP A 3 -24.67 -12.99 -1.83
CA ASP A 3 -26.00 -12.48 -1.46
C ASP A 3 -25.92 -11.55 -0.23
N GLY A 4 -25.08 -10.52 -0.33
CA GLY A 4 -24.92 -9.51 0.71
C GLY A 4 -25.96 -8.41 0.63
N THR A 5 -25.93 -7.49 1.60
CA THR A 5 -26.75 -6.27 1.58
C THR A 5 -26.58 -5.48 0.27
N SER A 6 -27.64 -4.82 -0.20
CA SER A 6 -27.57 -3.98 -1.40
C SER A 6 -26.52 -2.88 -1.26
N CYS A 7 -25.68 -2.77 -2.28
CA CYS A 7 -24.75 -1.67 -2.46
C CYS A 7 -25.53 -0.38 -2.77
N ASP A 8 -25.07 0.72 -2.21
CA ASP A 8 -25.61 2.06 -2.39
C ASP A 8 -25.21 2.66 -3.75
N LEU A 9 -24.01 2.34 -4.24
CA LEU A 9 -23.44 2.86 -5.49
C LEU A 9 -23.96 2.15 -6.74
N ASN A 10 -23.90 0.82 -6.80
CA ASN A 10 -24.27 0.05 -7.99
C ASN A 10 -25.61 -0.72 -7.85
N LYS A 11 -26.28 -0.62 -6.69
CA LYS A 11 -27.55 -1.31 -6.37
C LYS A 11 -27.51 -2.84 -6.46
N LEU A 12 -26.33 -3.44 -6.63
CA LEU A 12 -26.15 -4.89 -6.62
C LEU A 12 -25.88 -5.38 -5.20
N PRO A 13 -26.22 -6.64 -4.85
CA PRO A 13 -25.87 -7.20 -3.55
C PRO A 13 -24.35 -7.28 -3.40
N ARG A 14 -23.82 -6.84 -2.25
CA ARG A 14 -22.39 -6.92 -1.93
C ARG A 14 -21.92 -8.38 -2.05
N GLN A 15 -20.78 -8.59 -2.69
CA GLN A 15 -20.20 -9.93 -2.90
C GLN A 15 -18.84 -10.05 -2.22
N SER A 16 -18.49 -11.25 -1.75
CA SER A 16 -17.18 -11.52 -1.14
C SER A 16 -16.56 -12.81 -1.61
N ARG A 17 -15.31 -12.74 -2.08
CA ARG A 17 -14.45 -13.88 -2.43
C ARG A 17 -13.51 -14.16 -1.28
N ILE A 18 -13.59 -15.34 -0.70
CA ILE A 18 -12.75 -15.75 0.42
C ILE A 18 -11.63 -16.64 -0.12
N ARG A 19 -10.38 -16.22 0.08
CA ARG A 19 -9.17 -16.98 -0.22
C ARG A 19 -8.55 -17.50 1.05
N PHE A 20 -8.34 -18.81 1.07
CA PHE A 20 -7.61 -19.49 2.12
C PHE A 20 -6.16 -19.67 1.70
N ILE A 21 -5.21 -19.31 2.57
CA ILE A 21 -3.78 -19.49 2.30
C ILE A 21 -3.11 -20.26 3.43
N CYS A 22 -2.05 -21.01 3.09
CA CYS A 22 -1.12 -21.52 4.09
C CYS A 22 -0.46 -20.34 4.81
N TYR A 23 -0.53 -20.33 6.14
CA TYR A 23 0.13 -19.35 6.98
C TYR A 23 0.67 -20.05 8.23
N GLU A 24 1.96 -19.91 8.53
CA GLU A 24 2.65 -20.69 9.57
C GLU A 24 2.13 -20.46 11.01
N SER A 25 1.32 -19.42 11.24
CA SER A 25 0.70 -19.14 12.54
C SER A 25 -0.72 -19.70 12.67
N GLN A 26 -1.32 -19.59 13.86
CA GLN A 26 -2.74 -19.91 14.08
C GLN A 26 -3.67 -19.15 13.12
N LEU A 27 -4.93 -19.59 13.03
CA LEU A 27 -5.98 -18.98 12.19
C LEU A 27 -5.92 -17.46 12.27
N LYS A 28 -5.57 -16.82 11.15
CA LYS A 28 -5.33 -15.38 11.06
C LYS A 28 -6.14 -14.81 9.92
N PHE A 29 -6.99 -13.84 10.23
CA PHE A 29 -7.51 -12.93 9.23
C PHE A 29 -6.37 -12.04 8.71
N ILE A 30 -6.11 -12.07 7.40
CA ILE A 30 -4.95 -11.42 6.78
C ILE A 30 -5.33 -10.08 6.17
N SER A 31 -6.35 -10.05 5.31
CA SER A 31 -6.77 -8.83 4.64
C SER A 31 -8.23 -8.91 4.21
N VAL A 32 -8.90 -7.75 4.18
CA VAL A 32 -10.11 -7.52 3.40
C VAL A 32 -9.87 -6.30 2.55
N GLN A 33 -10.10 -6.44 1.25
CA GLN A 33 -9.96 -5.36 0.29
C GLN A 33 -11.14 -5.36 -0.67
N GLU A 34 -11.61 -4.19 -1.04
CA GLU A 34 -12.61 -4.02 -2.09
C GLU A 34 -11.87 -3.99 -3.44
N THR A 35 -12.05 -5.04 -4.26
CA THR A 35 -11.34 -5.19 -5.55
C THR A 35 -12.05 -4.45 -6.68
N SER A 36 -13.35 -4.27 -6.53
CA SER A 36 -14.23 -3.47 -7.38
C SER A 36 -15.43 -3.03 -6.54
N THR A 37 -16.22 -2.05 -7.01
CA THR A 37 -17.34 -1.49 -6.23
C THR A 37 -18.25 -2.59 -5.67
N CYS A 38 -18.31 -2.68 -4.35
CA CYS A 38 -19.08 -3.66 -3.58
C CYS A 38 -18.71 -5.14 -3.79
N GLU A 39 -17.51 -5.41 -4.33
CA GLU A 39 -16.89 -6.74 -4.41
C GLU A 39 -15.64 -6.81 -3.53
N TYR A 40 -15.70 -7.66 -2.51
CA TYR A 40 -14.65 -7.79 -1.50
C TYR A 40 -13.83 -9.07 -1.71
N GLU A 41 -12.52 -8.97 -1.53
CA GLU A 41 -11.62 -10.10 -1.40
C GLU A 41 -11.15 -10.21 0.06
N VAL A 42 -11.40 -11.37 0.66
CA VAL A 42 -11.05 -11.70 2.04
C VAL A 42 -9.96 -12.76 2.02
N ILE A 43 -8.83 -12.52 2.67
CA ILE A 43 -7.74 -13.49 2.78
C ILE A 43 -7.66 -13.98 4.23
N ILE A 44 -7.73 -15.29 4.41
CA ILE A 44 -7.65 -15.95 5.73
C ILE A 44 -6.54 -17.00 5.69
N GLY A 45 -5.60 -16.87 6.63
CA GLY A 45 -4.49 -17.79 6.82
C GLY A 45 -4.82 -18.90 7.81
N PHE A 46 -4.48 -20.14 7.47
CA PHE A 46 -4.58 -21.31 8.34
C PHE A 46 -3.27 -22.09 8.35
N SER A 47 -2.81 -22.49 9.54
CA SER A 47 -1.61 -23.33 9.67
C SER A 47 -1.83 -24.75 9.16
N SER A 48 -3.04 -25.31 9.32
CA SER A 48 -3.36 -26.66 8.84
C SER A 48 -3.28 -26.78 7.31
N LEU A 49 -3.52 -25.69 6.58
CA LEU A 49 -3.38 -25.69 5.12
C LEU A 49 -1.93 -25.89 4.68
N CYS A 50 -0.93 -25.51 5.48
CA CYS A 50 0.47 -25.72 5.13
C CYS A 50 0.88 -27.20 5.05
N GLN A 51 0.11 -28.09 5.69
CA GLN A 51 0.32 -29.54 5.60
C GLN A 51 -0.33 -30.14 4.33
N HIS A 52 -1.24 -29.40 3.69
CA HIS A 52 -1.96 -29.90 2.53
C HIS A 52 -1.11 -29.75 1.26
N PRO A 53 -0.98 -30.80 0.41
CA PRO A 53 -0.09 -30.81 -0.75
C PRO A 53 -0.32 -29.65 -1.74
N TYR A 54 -1.57 -29.21 -1.90
CA TYR A 54 -1.93 -28.12 -2.81
C TYR A 54 -1.66 -26.71 -2.27
N PHE A 55 -1.41 -26.58 -0.97
CA PHE A 55 -1.18 -25.30 -0.29
C PHE A 55 0.25 -25.18 0.27
N LYS A 56 1.05 -26.27 0.20
CA LYS A 56 2.46 -26.25 0.54
C LYS A 56 3.22 -25.39 -0.49
N PRO A 57 3.97 -24.36 -0.08
CA PRO A 57 4.85 -23.63 -0.99
C PRO A 57 5.81 -24.60 -1.68
N LYS A 58 6.00 -24.46 -3.00
CA LYS A 58 7.04 -25.23 -3.70
C LYS A 58 8.39 -24.75 -3.15
N GLU A 59 9.15 -25.63 -2.51
CA GLU A 59 10.45 -25.36 -1.87
C GLU A 59 11.59 -25.09 -2.88
N ASN A 60 11.29 -24.47 -4.02
CA ASN A 60 12.29 -24.07 -5.00
C ASN A 60 12.93 -22.75 -4.58
N PHE A 61 13.49 -22.70 -3.37
CA PHE A 61 14.32 -21.58 -2.94
C PHE A 61 15.73 -21.84 -3.45
N LEU A 62 16.12 -21.18 -4.54
CA LEU A 62 17.52 -21.10 -4.93
C LEU A 62 18.22 -20.15 -3.93
N PRO A 63 19.27 -20.58 -3.24
CA PRO A 63 20.01 -19.70 -2.34
C PRO A 63 20.65 -18.58 -3.17
N ILE A 64 20.26 -17.33 -2.89
CA ILE A 64 20.86 -16.16 -3.52
C ILE A 64 22.12 -15.81 -2.72
N GLN A 65 23.29 -16.07 -3.30
CA GLN A 65 24.55 -15.57 -2.77
C GLN A 65 24.81 -14.17 -3.30
N CYS A 66 24.74 -13.18 -2.41
CA CYS A 66 25.08 -11.80 -2.73
C CYS A 66 26.58 -11.59 -2.51
N HIS A 67 27.27 -11.11 -3.56
CA HIS A 67 28.64 -10.63 -3.45
C HIS A 67 28.65 -9.11 -3.62
N PRO A 68 29.48 -8.37 -2.85
CA PRO A 68 29.64 -6.94 -3.07
C PRO A 68 30.16 -6.70 -4.49
N ALA A 69 29.50 -5.83 -5.24
CA ALA A 69 30.02 -5.33 -6.51
C ALA A 69 31.12 -4.31 -6.20
N VAL A 70 32.39 -4.74 -6.30
CA VAL A 70 33.57 -3.93 -5.99
C VAL A 70 34.04 -3.20 -7.27
N HIS A 71 33.84 -3.81 -8.45
CA HIS A 71 34.21 -3.23 -9.75
C HIS A 71 33.14 -3.46 -10.83
N LYS A 72 33.09 -2.57 -11.84
CA LYS A 72 32.18 -2.69 -13.00
C LYS A 72 32.40 -3.99 -13.81
N ASP A 73 33.58 -4.60 -13.66
CA ASP A 73 34.03 -5.78 -14.38
C ASP A 73 33.93 -7.08 -13.55
N ASP A 74 33.24 -7.04 -12.41
CA ASP A 74 33.04 -8.23 -11.58
C ASP A 74 32.24 -9.32 -12.33
N PRO A 75 32.59 -10.62 -12.13
CA PRO A 75 31.95 -11.71 -12.85
C PRO A 75 30.45 -11.78 -12.54
N LYS A 76 29.63 -11.58 -13.57
CA LYS A 76 28.17 -11.68 -13.50
C LYS A 76 27.72 -13.14 -13.54
N PRO A 77 26.60 -13.49 -12.87
CA PRO A 77 25.97 -14.80 -13.03
C PRO A 77 25.60 -15.07 -14.49
N GLN A 78 25.82 -16.30 -14.98
CA GLN A 78 25.46 -16.69 -16.35
C GLN A 78 23.98 -16.43 -16.70
N ALA A 79 23.08 -16.63 -15.73
CA ALA A 79 21.66 -16.34 -15.91
C ALA A 79 21.38 -14.85 -16.18
N LEU A 80 22.16 -13.95 -15.56
CA LEU A 80 22.04 -12.51 -15.81
C LEU A 80 22.56 -12.15 -17.20
N LEU A 81 23.67 -12.76 -17.63
CA LEU A 81 24.19 -12.56 -19.00
C LEU A 81 23.20 -13.04 -20.06
N ALA A 82 22.59 -14.22 -19.85
CA ALA A 82 21.56 -14.75 -20.73
C ALA A 82 20.34 -13.82 -20.83
N LEU A 83 19.88 -13.26 -19.70
CA LEU A 83 18.80 -12.28 -19.64
C LEU A 83 19.15 -10.96 -20.33
N GLU A 84 20.36 -10.46 -20.12
CA GLU A 84 20.85 -9.24 -20.78
C GLU A 84 20.92 -9.41 -22.30
N ASP A 85 21.35 -10.59 -22.78
CA ASP A 85 21.40 -10.91 -24.20
C ASP A 85 20.01 -11.13 -24.81
N GLU A 86 19.09 -11.78 -24.09
CA GLU A 86 17.69 -11.88 -24.49
C GLU A 86 17.05 -10.50 -24.60
N ASN A 87 17.27 -9.61 -23.63
CA ASN A 87 16.80 -8.24 -23.67
C ASN A 87 17.37 -7.48 -24.89
N LYS A 88 18.67 -7.60 -25.18
CA LYS A 88 19.27 -6.97 -26.38
C LYS A 88 18.62 -7.46 -27.67
N GLN A 89 18.30 -8.75 -27.77
CA GLN A 89 17.60 -9.30 -28.93
C GLN A 89 16.19 -8.71 -29.07
N TRP A 90 15.48 -8.50 -27.97
CA TRP A 90 14.17 -7.82 -27.97
C TRP A 90 14.28 -6.35 -28.37
N MET A 91 15.30 -5.63 -27.90
CA MET A 91 15.52 -4.22 -28.26
C MET A 91 15.78 -4.03 -29.76
N ASN A 92 16.38 -5.02 -30.42
CA ASN A 92 16.67 -4.96 -31.86
C ASN A 92 15.50 -5.44 -32.75
N LYS A 93 14.37 -5.85 -32.17
CA LYS A 93 13.17 -6.22 -32.93
C LYS A 93 12.31 -4.99 -33.18
N ASN A 94 12.24 -4.56 -34.43
CA ASN A 94 11.17 -3.68 -34.87
C ASN A 94 9.86 -4.48 -34.98
N VAL A 95 8.83 -4.06 -34.25
CA VAL A 95 7.53 -4.72 -34.28
C VAL A 95 6.63 -3.99 -35.25
N LYS A 96 6.33 -4.61 -36.40
CA LYS A 96 5.39 -4.05 -37.38
C LYS A 96 3.98 -4.54 -37.07
N LEU A 97 3.10 -3.62 -36.71
CA LEU A 97 1.69 -3.88 -36.45
C LEU A 97 0.85 -3.36 -37.61
N ASP A 98 0.18 -4.28 -38.29
CA ASP A 98 -0.77 -3.94 -39.34
C ASP A 98 -2.15 -3.78 -38.73
N PHE A 99 -2.77 -2.61 -38.94
CA PHE A 99 -4.12 -2.33 -38.47
C PHE A 99 -5.07 -2.16 -39.65
N PHE A 100 -6.21 -2.84 -39.57
CA PHE A 100 -7.28 -2.79 -40.57
C PHE A 100 -8.50 -2.11 -39.95
N PHE A 101 -8.80 -0.88 -40.38
CA PHE A 101 -10.04 -0.19 -40.06
C PHE A 101 -10.89 -0.07 -41.33
N GLY A 102 -11.74 -1.07 -41.56
CA GLY A 102 -12.60 -1.11 -42.76
C GLY A 102 -11.78 -1.25 -44.06
N LYS A 103 -11.99 -0.37 -45.04
CA LYS A 103 -11.34 -0.41 -46.37
C LYS A 103 -9.92 0.19 -46.41
N GLN A 104 -9.40 0.72 -45.30
CA GLN A 104 -8.04 1.25 -45.23
C GLN A 104 -7.16 0.36 -44.35
N SER A 105 -5.99 0.03 -44.89
CA SER A 105 -4.93 -0.70 -44.20
C SER A 105 -3.73 0.22 -44.00
N GLY A 106 -3.20 0.28 -42.78
CA GLY A 106 -1.95 0.96 -42.47
C GLY A 106 -1.06 0.10 -41.58
N SER A 107 0.26 0.28 -41.70
CA SER A 107 1.24 -0.43 -40.87
C SER A 107 2.02 0.56 -40.01
N VAL A 108 2.09 0.31 -38.71
CA VAL A 108 2.92 1.10 -37.77
C VAL A 108 4.10 0.24 -37.33
N GLU A 109 5.31 0.77 -37.46
CA GLU A 109 6.54 0.14 -36.98
C GLU A 109 6.91 0.70 -35.61
N LEU A 110 6.81 -0.13 -34.58
CA LEU A 110 7.22 0.21 -33.23
C LEU A 110 8.70 -0.11 -33.04
N VAL A 111 9.47 0.93 -32.73
CA VAL A 111 10.89 0.84 -32.40
C VAL A 111 11.04 1.01 -30.89
N ILE A 112 11.55 -0.02 -30.21
CA ILE A 112 11.80 0.02 -28.77
C ILE A 112 13.17 0.69 -28.55
N LYS A 113 13.17 1.95 -28.12
CA LYS A 113 14.41 2.68 -27.80
C LYS A 113 14.75 2.51 -26.31
N PRO A 114 16.05 2.43 -25.96
CA PRO A 114 16.47 2.49 -24.56
C PRO A 114 16.06 3.82 -23.94
N VAL A 115 15.74 3.80 -22.65
CA VAL A 115 15.58 5.03 -21.86
C VAL A 115 16.98 5.58 -21.63
N GLU A 116 17.32 6.67 -22.31
CA GLU A 116 18.54 7.42 -22.05
C GLU A 116 18.37 8.13 -20.70
N ASP A 117 19.14 7.71 -19.69
CA ASP A 117 19.30 8.40 -18.41
C ASP A 117 20.17 9.67 -18.62
N GLU A 118 19.77 10.55 -19.54
CA GLU A 118 20.37 11.86 -19.67
C GLU A 118 19.69 12.83 -18.71
N PHE A 119 20.26 12.93 -17.51
CA PHE A 119 20.09 14.09 -16.66
C PHE A 119 20.65 15.31 -17.41
N HIS A 120 19.82 15.97 -18.19
CA HIS A 120 20.07 17.32 -18.66
C HIS A 120 19.62 18.30 -17.57
N PRO A 121 20.55 18.95 -16.83
CA PRO A 121 20.22 20.16 -16.11
C PRO A 121 19.94 21.24 -17.16
N SER A 122 18.67 21.37 -17.54
CA SER A 122 18.27 22.51 -18.36
C SER A 122 18.42 23.80 -17.54
N GLN A 123 18.95 24.80 -18.23
CA GLN A 123 19.47 26.07 -17.79
C GLN A 123 18.51 26.91 -16.92
N PRO A 124 19.02 27.89 -16.16
CA PRO A 124 18.23 28.62 -15.19
C PRO A 124 17.24 29.55 -15.88
N LEU A 125 15.95 29.23 -15.79
CA LEU A 125 14.88 30.19 -16.00
C LEU A 125 14.78 31.10 -14.76
N GLU A 126 14.56 32.38 -15.04
CA GLU A 126 14.77 33.52 -14.19
C GLU A 126 14.09 33.46 -12.80
N LYS A 127 14.79 34.07 -11.85
CA LYS A 127 14.37 34.27 -10.45
C LYS A 127 13.03 35.01 -10.39
N ASN A 128 12.00 34.31 -9.91
CA ASN A 128 10.96 34.92 -9.10
C ASN A 128 10.74 34.04 -7.86
N PRO A 129 11.15 34.48 -6.66
CA PRO A 129 11.04 33.67 -5.46
C PRO A 129 9.59 33.63 -4.99
N ARG A 130 8.96 32.45 -5.04
CA ARG A 130 7.90 32.09 -4.08
C ARG A 130 8.56 31.23 -3.01
N PRO A 131 8.27 31.44 -1.72
CA PRO A 131 8.96 30.72 -0.65
C PRO A 131 8.65 29.23 -0.74
N ASP A 132 9.71 28.46 -1.01
CA ASP A 132 9.76 27.01 -1.00
C ASP A 132 9.31 26.44 0.36
N LEU A 133 8.18 25.74 0.36
CA LEU A 133 7.86 24.73 1.35
C LEU A 133 7.59 23.41 0.65
N TRP A 134 8.59 22.88 -0.04
CA TRP A 134 8.61 21.46 -0.38
C TRP A 134 10.02 20.90 -0.25
N LYS A 135 10.25 20.17 0.85
CA LYS A 135 11.40 19.27 0.97
C LYS A 135 10.93 17.90 0.46
N PRO A 136 11.62 17.27 -0.49
CA PRO A 136 11.34 15.88 -0.83
C PRO A 136 11.57 15.03 0.41
N SER A 137 10.55 14.31 0.86
CA SER A 137 10.71 13.23 1.83
C SER A 137 11.64 12.19 1.21
N ARG A 138 12.92 12.20 1.59
CA ARG A 138 13.81 11.05 1.36
C ARG A 138 13.18 9.89 2.11
N ARG A 139 12.61 8.92 1.38
CA ARG A 139 12.22 7.65 2.00
C ARG A 139 13.49 7.03 2.56
N GLU A 140 13.58 6.95 3.89
CA GLU A 140 14.58 6.12 4.51
C GLU A 140 14.36 4.67 4.04
N PRO A 141 15.43 3.91 3.74
CA PRO A 141 15.31 2.51 3.39
C PRO A 141 14.53 1.76 4.49
N ILE A 142 13.66 0.85 4.06
CA ILE A 142 12.85 0.00 4.96
C ILE A 142 13.82 -0.82 5.81
N ARG A 143 14.12 -0.34 7.01
CA ARG A 143 14.78 -1.14 8.04
C ARG A 143 13.75 -2.19 8.48
N PRO A 144 14.10 -3.49 8.51
CA PRO A 144 13.18 -4.51 9.00
C PRO A 144 12.70 -4.10 10.38
N LEU A 145 11.39 -4.17 10.60
CA LEU A 145 10.68 -3.65 11.77
C LEU A 145 11.07 -4.30 13.12
N THR A 146 12.19 -5.02 13.21
CA THR A 146 12.67 -5.82 14.34
C THR A 146 13.16 -5.04 15.56
N ASP A 147 13.14 -3.71 15.52
CA ASP A 147 13.78 -2.85 16.52
C ASP A 147 12.75 -2.21 17.48
N PRO A 148 12.85 -2.40 18.81
CA PRO A 148 12.05 -1.68 19.83
C PRO A 148 11.97 -0.16 19.58
N ASP A 149 13.03 0.41 19.03
CA ASP A 149 13.16 1.84 18.72
C ASP A 149 12.07 2.34 17.75
N ILE A 150 11.57 1.49 16.84
CA ILE A 150 10.55 1.91 15.87
C ILE A 150 9.19 2.10 16.54
N ALA A 151 8.84 1.24 17.50
CA ALA A 151 7.56 1.35 18.21
C ALA A 151 7.54 2.62 19.08
N GLU A 152 8.65 2.93 19.73
CA GLU A 152 8.81 4.15 20.52
C GLU A 152 8.76 5.40 19.63
N ARG A 153 9.56 5.45 18.57
CA ARG A 153 9.56 6.57 17.60
C ARG A 153 8.20 6.76 16.94
N PHE A 154 7.48 5.67 16.67
CA PHE A 154 6.10 5.74 16.20
C PHE A 154 5.18 6.40 17.24
N LEU A 155 5.21 5.97 18.50
CA LEU A 155 4.38 6.55 19.57
C LEU A 155 4.77 8.01 19.91
N MET A 156 6.02 8.40 19.65
CA MET A 156 6.46 9.80 19.72
C MET A 156 6.03 10.63 18.49
N GLY A 157 5.47 9.98 17.46
CA GLY A 157 5.09 10.63 16.20
C GLY A 157 6.26 10.98 15.28
N GLU A 158 7.47 10.47 15.56
CA GLU A 158 8.64 10.66 14.71
C GLU A 158 8.66 9.72 13.50
N TYR A 159 7.99 8.59 13.62
CA TYR A 159 7.85 7.59 12.56
C TYR A 159 6.38 7.37 12.23
N CYS A 160 6.09 7.25 10.93
CA CYS A 160 4.75 6.93 10.44
C CYS A 160 4.70 5.47 10.00
N LEU A 161 3.59 4.80 10.27
CA LEU A 161 3.34 3.45 9.82
C LEU A 161 2.78 3.48 8.41
N TYR A 162 3.30 2.61 7.57
CA TYR A 162 2.88 2.47 6.17
C TYR A 162 2.17 1.14 5.98
N GLY A 163 1.09 1.16 5.20
CA GLY A 163 0.31 -0.03 4.92
C GLY A 163 -0.54 0.09 3.67
N GLY A 164 -1.49 -0.83 3.52
CA GLY A 164 -2.36 -0.93 2.35
C GLY A 164 -1.90 -2.01 1.36
N SER A 165 -2.88 -2.71 0.81
CA SER A 165 -2.73 -3.71 -0.25
C SER A 165 -3.57 -3.30 -1.46
N GLY A 166 -3.07 -3.58 -2.67
CA GLY A 166 -3.78 -3.22 -3.90
C GLY A 166 -3.54 -1.78 -4.33
N TRP A 167 -4.60 -1.11 -4.77
CA TRP A 167 -4.55 0.25 -5.34
C TRP A 167 -4.22 1.31 -4.29
N TRP A 168 -4.85 1.26 -3.12
CA TRP A 168 -4.65 2.26 -2.07
C TRP A 168 -3.51 1.89 -1.11
N ARG A 169 -2.74 2.91 -0.75
CA ARG A 169 -1.75 2.90 0.33
C ARG A 169 -2.22 3.80 1.46
N TYR A 170 -1.73 3.51 2.66
CA TYR A 170 -2.05 4.29 3.85
C TYR A 170 -0.77 4.68 4.57
N GLU A 171 -0.73 5.93 5.02
CA GLU A 171 0.27 6.47 5.94
C GLU A 171 -0.45 6.87 7.23
N PHE A 172 0.06 6.40 8.36
CA PHE A 172 -0.48 6.71 9.66
C PHE A 172 0.62 7.22 10.58
N CYS A 173 0.55 8.51 10.90
CA CYS A 173 1.45 9.17 11.82
C CYS A 173 0.76 9.36 13.17
N TYR A 174 1.24 8.69 14.22
CA TYR A 174 0.64 8.79 15.55
C TYR A 174 0.62 10.25 16.03
N GLY A 175 -0.53 10.68 16.55
CA GLY A 175 -0.72 12.05 17.03
C GLY A 175 -0.67 13.15 15.96
N LYS A 176 -0.63 12.81 14.66
CA LYS A 176 -0.54 13.78 13.56
C LYS A 176 -1.70 13.65 12.57
N SER A 177 -1.63 12.67 11.67
CA SER A 177 -2.62 12.50 10.60
C SER A 177 -2.72 11.05 10.13
N VAL A 178 -3.83 10.75 9.47
CA VAL A 178 -4.07 9.53 8.72
C VAL A 178 -4.32 9.92 7.27
N THR A 179 -3.56 9.32 6.37
CA THR A 179 -3.56 9.68 4.95
C THR A 179 -3.73 8.43 4.09
N GLN A 180 -4.61 8.53 3.10
CA GLN A 180 -4.75 7.55 2.03
C GLN A 180 -4.09 8.12 0.77
N TYR A 181 -3.33 7.31 0.04
CA TYR A 181 -2.69 7.76 -1.18
C TYR A 181 -2.53 6.65 -2.22
N HIS A 182 -2.42 7.05 -3.48
CA HIS A 182 -2.05 6.19 -4.60
C HIS A 182 -0.87 6.82 -5.34
N GLU A 183 0.09 6.00 -5.76
CA GLU A 183 1.25 6.44 -6.55
C GLU A 183 1.29 5.70 -7.87
N GLU A 184 1.22 6.45 -8.96
CA GLU A 184 1.37 5.91 -10.30
C GLU A 184 2.86 5.75 -10.66
N LYS A 185 3.14 4.93 -11.68
CA LYS A 185 4.52 4.66 -12.15
C LYS A 185 5.27 5.91 -12.62
N GLY A 186 4.57 6.99 -12.94
CA GLY A 186 5.13 8.30 -13.30
C GLY A 186 5.42 9.22 -12.12
N GLY A 187 5.22 8.76 -10.87
CA GLY A 187 5.46 9.55 -9.66
C GLY A 187 4.31 10.49 -9.27
N ALA A 188 3.23 10.54 -10.06
CA ALA A 188 2.01 11.24 -9.67
C ALA A 188 1.41 10.57 -8.43
N ARG A 189 1.27 11.34 -7.35
CA ARG A 189 0.68 10.90 -6.08
C ARG A 189 -0.65 11.60 -5.88
N VAL A 190 -1.73 10.81 -5.83
CA VAL A 190 -3.04 11.28 -5.36
C VAL A 190 -3.09 11.02 -3.87
N GLU A 191 -3.35 12.05 -3.08
CA GLU A 191 -3.35 12.00 -1.63
C GLU A 191 -4.66 12.55 -1.07
N ILE A 192 -5.20 11.84 -0.08
CA ILE A 192 -6.46 12.17 0.60
C ILE A 192 -6.20 12.08 2.11
N ILE A 193 -6.39 13.19 2.82
CA ILE A 193 -6.30 13.24 4.28
C ILE A 193 -7.61 12.69 4.86
N LEU A 194 -7.54 11.56 5.55
CA LEU A 194 -8.69 10.96 6.20
C LEU A 194 -9.01 11.62 7.53
N GLY A 195 -8.00 12.17 8.20
CA GLY A 195 -8.19 12.97 9.39
C GLY A 195 -6.89 13.42 10.05
N ASN A 196 -6.98 14.49 10.82
CA ASN A 196 -5.93 15.07 11.62
C ASN A 196 -6.20 14.85 13.11
N PHE A 197 -5.14 14.65 13.89
CA PHE A 197 -5.27 14.48 15.33
C PHE A 197 -5.37 15.84 16.01
N ASP A 198 -6.36 15.98 16.87
CA ASP A 198 -6.56 17.13 17.74
C ASP A 198 -7.00 16.57 19.10
N ILE A 199 -6.22 16.88 20.14
CA ILE A 199 -6.43 16.31 21.47
C ILE A 199 -7.78 16.74 22.07
N ASP A 200 -8.20 17.99 21.86
CA ASP A 200 -9.43 18.53 22.44
C ASP A 200 -10.66 17.93 21.74
N LYS A 201 -10.61 17.82 20.41
CA LYS A 201 -11.67 17.16 19.63
C LYS A 201 -11.75 15.67 19.96
N HIS A 202 -10.62 15.01 20.13
CA HIS A 202 -10.57 13.62 20.55
C HIS A 202 -11.20 13.41 21.94
N LEU A 203 -10.84 14.25 22.91
CA LEU A 203 -11.40 14.18 24.27
C LEU A 203 -12.91 14.41 24.25
N ASN A 204 -13.39 15.40 23.49
CA ASN A 204 -14.82 15.66 23.32
C ASN A 204 -15.55 14.45 22.70
N TRP A 205 -15.01 13.89 21.62
CA TRP A 205 -15.55 12.68 20.99
C TRP A 205 -15.60 11.48 21.95
N ILE A 206 -14.59 11.31 22.80
CA ILE A 206 -14.58 10.28 23.84
C ILE A 206 -15.70 10.49 24.87
N THR A 207 -16.06 11.74 25.20
CA THR A 207 -17.15 12.01 26.13
C THR A 207 -18.51 11.57 25.58
N THR A 208 -18.74 11.81 24.29
CA THR A 208 -19.97 11.42 23.57
C THR A 208 -19.99 9.94 23.20
N HIS A 209 -18.84 9.25 23.24
CA HIS A 209 -18.71 7.82 22.99
C HIS A 209 -18.14 7.06 24.21
N PRO A 210 -18.91 6.89 25.31
CA PRO A 210 -18.45 6.16 26.50
C PRO A 210 -17.98 4.75 26.19
N GLY A 211 -18.60 4.12 25.18
CA GLY A 211 -18.23 2.82 24.65
C GLY A 211 -16.83 2.75 24.04
N LYS A 212 -16.14 3.88 23.81
CA LYS A 212 -14.79 3.96 23.21
C LYS A 212 -13.70 4.30 24.23
N LYS A 213 -14.07 4.71 25.46
CA LYS A 213 -13.14 5.01 26.55
C LYS A 213 -12.20 3.84 26.88
N PRO A 214 -10.91 4.08 27.19
CA PRO A 214 -10.02 3.04 27.69
C PRO A 214 -10.63 2.35 28.91
N ARG A 215 -10.59 1.01 28.96
CA ARG A 215 -11.04 0.21 30.11
C ARG A 215 -9.86 -0.58 30.65
N LYS A 216 -9.62 -0.50 31.97
CA LYS A 216 -8.51 -1.22 32.65
C LYS A 216 -8.62 -2.75 32.53
N VAL A 217 -9.84 -3.29 32.43
CA VAL A 217 -10.09 -4.73 32.35
C VAL A 217 -10.93 -5.04 31.10
N GLY A 218 -10.50 -6.05 30.35
CA GLY A 218 -11.23 -6.62 29.20
C GLY A 218 -11.01 -5.94 27.85
N ARG A 219 -10.60 -4.67 27.81
CA ARG A 219 -10.35 -3.97 26.53
C ARG A 219 -8.87 -4.03 26.14
N LYS A 220 -8.58 -4.70 25.02
CA LYS A 220 -7.21 -4.89 24.48
C LYS A 220 -6.86 -3.94 23.33
N PHE A 221 -7.58 -2.82 23.23
CA PHE A 221 -7.37 -1.82 22.21
C PHE A 221 -7.68 -0.42 22.70
N VAL A 222 -7.04 0.58 22.11
CA VAL A 222 -7.36 2.00 22.30
C VAL A 222 -7.90 2.58 21.00
N SER A 223 -8.84 3.51 21.12
CA SER A 223 -9.45 4.22 19.99
C SER A 223 -9.01 5.68 20.01
N HIS A 224 -8.45 6.16 18.91
CA HIS A 224 -8.15 7.58 18.69
C HIS A 224 -9.03 8.11 17.56
N PHE A 225 -9.49 9.34 17.73
CA PHE A 225 -10.36 10.01 16.77
C PHE A 225 -9.56 11.07 16.05
N TYR A 226 -9.58 10.98 14.72
CA TYR A 226 -8.94 11.93 13.81
C TYR A 226 -10.06 12.58 12.99
N THR A 227 -10.01 13.89 12.84
CA THR A 227 -11.10 14.70 12.26
C THR A 227 -10.53 15.76 11.34
N ASP A 228 -11.38 16.50 10.63
CA ASP A 228 -10.97 17.59 9.75
C ASP A 228 -10.02 17.13 8.65
N GLY A 229 -10.28 15.95 8.09
CA GLY A 229 -9.69 15.51 6.83
C GLY A 229 -10.26 16.28 5.65
N ASP A 230 -9.95 15.79 4.46
CA ASP A 230 -10.39 16.41 3.21
C ASP A 230 -11.91 16.37 3.05
N PHE A 231 -12.44 17.40 2.39
CA PHE A 231 -13.86 17.50 2.14
C PHE A 231 -14.36 16.37 1.24
N CYS A 232 -15.44 15.73 1.67
CA CYS A 232 -16.10 14.67 0.93
C CYS A 232 -17.34 15.24 0.26
N GLU A 233 -17.35 15.26 -1.07
CA GLU A 233 -18.48 15.79 -1.85
C GLU A 233 -19.74 14.94 -1.65
N ASP A 234 -19.57 13.61 -1.55
CA ASP A 234 -20.69 12.67 -1.43
C ASP A 234 -21.44 12.78 -0.09
N SER A 235 -20.71 13.00 1.01
CA SER A 235 -21.32 13.16 2.34
C SER A 235 -21.58 14.62 2.71
N GLY A 236 -20.99 15.57 1.98
CA GLY A 236 -21.04 17.00 2.29
C GLY A 236 -20.31 17.37 3.60
N THR A 237 -19.47 16.49 4.12
CA THR A 237 -18.74 16.68 5.38
C THR A 237 -17.24 16.48 5.21
N LYS A 238 -16.45 16.92 6.19
CA LYS A 238 -15.02 16.57 6.21
C LYS A 238 -14.83 15.14 6.66
N ARG A 239 -13.90 14.43 5.99
CA ARG A 239 -13.49 13.08 6.39
C ARG A 239 -13.02 13.06 7.84
N HIS A 240 -13.30 11.94 8.50
CA HIS A 240 -12.81 11.63 9.83
C HIS A 240 -12.57 10.12 9.92
N VAL A 241 -11.81 9.68 10.92
CA VAL A 241 -11.48 8.26 11.09
C VAL A 241 -11.26 7.88 12.55
N GLU A 242 -11.73 6.69 12.93
CA GLU A 242 -11.43 6.05 14.21
C GLU A 242 -10.24 5.07 14.06
N VAL A 243 -9.08 5.44 14.59
CA VAL A 243 -7.91 4.56 14.63
C VAL A 243 -7.98 3.64 15.85
N LYS A 244 -8.03 2.32 15.61
CA LYS A 244 -8.03 1.29 16.67
C LYS A 244 -6.66 0.61 16.78
N LEU A 245 -5.90 0.96 17.82
CA LEU A 245 -4.63 0.30 18.11
C LEU A 245 -4.88 -0.93 18.98
N LYS A 246 -4.60 -2.13 18.45
CA LYS A 246 -4.79 -3.40 19.17
C LYS A 246 -3.45 -4.08 19.39
N CYS A 247 -3.20 -4.50 20.63
CA CYS A 247 -2.06 -5.38 20.91
C CYS A 247 -2.38 -6.79 20.40
N LYS A 248 -1.47 -7.36 19.59
CA LYS A 248 -1.56 -8.74 19.10
C LYS A 248 -0.37 -9.53 19.62
N LYS A 249 -0.60 -10.69 20.22
CA LYS A 249 0.47 -11.64 20.56
C LYS A 249 0.92 -12.32 19.26
N THR A 250 2.10 -11.99 18.77
CA THR A 250 2.74 -12.61 17.60
C THR A 250 4.11 -13.18 17.98
N GLY A 251 4.56 -14.22 17.26
CA GLY A 251 5.89 -14.82 17.45
C GLY A 251 7.05 -13.96 16.93
N SER A 252 6.75 -12.89 16.18
CA SER A 252 7.68 -11.81 15.84
C SER A 252 7.24 -10.53 16.55
N SER A 253 8.19 -9.82 17.15
CA SER A 253 8.01 -8.59 17.97
C SER A 253 7.53 -7.36 17.20
N SER A 254 7.28 -7.52 15.89
CA SER A 254 7.54 -6.44 14.92
C SER A 254 6.61 -6.43 13.72
N SER A 255 5.69 -7.40 13.61
CA SER A 255 4.73 -7.41 12.51
C SER A 255 3.57 -6.46 12.82
N VAL A 256 3.57 -5.27 12.22
CA VAL A 256 2.43 -4.37 12.22
C VAL A 256 1.54 -4.69 11.01
N THR A 257 0.22 -4.69 11.20
CA THR A 257 -0.75 -4.85 10.11
C THR A 257 -1.74 -3.70 10.19
N ILE A 258 -1.80 -2.92 9.13
CA ILE A 258 -2.76 -1.82 8.96
C ILE A 258 -3.78 -2.26 7.92
N TYR A 259 -5.06 -2.08 8.25
CA TYR A 259 -6.16 -2.25 7.31
C TYR A 259 -7.19 -1.15 7.60
N LEU A 260 -7.89 -0.73 6.55
CA LEU A 260 -8.91 0.30 6.63
C LEU A 260 -10.28 -0.34 6.34
N LEU A 261 -11.30 0.13 7.04
CA LEU A 261 -12.69 -0.23 6.79
C LEU A 261 -13.46 1.08 6.69
N GLU A 262 -14.23 1.23 5.63
CA GLU A 262 -15.14 2.37 5.41
C GLU A 262 -16.56 1.91 5.73
N PRO A 263 -17.01 1.98 7.01
CA PRO A 263 -18.36 1.57 7.38
C PRO A 263 -19.45 2.46 6.78
N ALA A 264 -19.13 3.72 6.45
CA ALA A 264 -20.00 4.68 5.80
C ALA A 264 -19.14 5.58 4.91
N THR A 265 -19.73 6.17 3.87
CA THR A 265 -19.03 7.04 2.92
C THR A 265 -18.26 8.14 3.67
N CYS A 266 -16.94 8.13 3.53
CA CYS A 266 -16.01 9.09 4.14
C CYS A 266 -15.83 9.00 5.68
N GLU A 267 -16.11 7.83 6.29
CA GLU A 267 -15.88 7.52 7.72
C GLU A 267 -15.04 6.24 7.96
#